data_AF-A0A525CJ41-F1
#
_entry.id   AF-A0A525CJ41-F1
#
_cell.length_a   1.000
_cell.length_b   1.000
_cell.length_c   1.000
_cell.angle_alpha   90.00
_cell.angle_beta   90.00
_cell.angle_gamma   90.00
#
_symmetry.space_group_name_H-M   'P 1'
#
loop_
_entity.id
_entity.type
_entity.pdbx_description
1 polymer ?
#
loop_
_entity_poly.entity_id
_entity_poly.type
_entity_poly.pdbx_seq_one_letter_code
_entity_poly.pdbx_strand_id
1 'polypeptide(L)'
;MNEQTEQLIALQVIDLEIDQIDTEIKGEQEGLDTRISALAEREERISGLDARIDELERERRTLEDEMSDKITHVKERQSKMMQVQTSREQTALLKEIEDAKKNVKENEE
;
A
#
# COMPACT_ATOMS: atom_id res chain seq x y z
N MET A 1 -42.86 15.97 67.21
CA MET A 1 -41.63 15.25 66.80
C MET A 1 -40.46 16.12 67.22
N ASN A 2 -39.34 15.56 67.68
CA ASN A 2 -38.24 16.37 68.20
C ASN A 2 -37.48 17.00 67.00
N GLU A 3 -37.16 18.29 67.03
CA GLU A 3 -36.52 19.03 65.90
C GLU A 3 -35.23 18.36 65.41
N GLN A 4 -34.48 17.76 66.34
CA GLN A 4 -33.29 16.97 66.05
C GLN A 4 -33.56 15.75 65.17
N THR A 5 -34.74 15.12 65.29
CA THR A 5 -35.13 13.96 64.48
C THR A 5 -35.43 14.38 63.04
N GLU A 6 -36.05 15.54 62.82
CA GLU A 6 -36.31 16.07 61.48
C GLU A 6 -35.00 16.45 60.77
N GLN A 7 -34.06 17.06 61.49
CA GLN A 7 -32.71 17.35 60.97
C GLN A 7 -31.95 16.07 60.59
N LEU A 8 -32.07 15.00 61.37
CA LEU A 8 -31.40 13.73 61.10
C LEU A 8 -31.95 13.05 59.84
N ILE A 9 -33.26 13.14 59.61
CA ILE A 9 -33.90 12.63 58.39
C ILE A 9 -33.45 13.44 57.17
N ALA A 10 -33.39 14.77 57.29
CA ALA A 10 -32.90 15.61 56.20
C ALA A 10 -31.44 15.31 55.84
N LEU A 11 -30.59 15.05 56.83
CA LEU A 11 -29.20 14.65 56.60
C LEU A 11 -29.11 13.31 55.87
N GLN A 12 -29.91 12.31 56.28
CA GLN A 12 -29.94 11.01 55.61
C GLN A 12 -30.38 11.08 54.14
N VAL A 13 -31.30 12.00 53.80
CA VAL A 13 -31.70 12.22 52.41
C VAL A 13 -30.53 12.76 51.59
N ILE A 14 -29.78 13.73 52.14
CA ILE A 14 -28.59 14.29 51.49
C ILE A 14 -27.51 13.21 51.33
N ASP A 15 -27.26 12.38 52.34
CA ASP A 15 -26.29 11.29 52.25
C ASP A 15 -26.66 10.30 51.13
N LEU A 16 -27.94 9.95 51.00
CA LEU A 16 -28.43 9.09 49.91
C LEU A 16 -28.26 9.72 48.53
N GLU A 17 -28.48 11.02 48.40
CA GLU A 17 -28.25 11.75 47.14
C GLU A 17 -26.75 11.78 46.78
N ILE A 18 -25.86 11.96 47.76
CA ILE A 18 -24.42 11.91 47.56
C ILE A 18 -24.00 10.51 47.08
N ASP A 19 -24.48 9.45 47.72
CA ASP A 19 -24.17 8.06 47.34
C ASP A 19 -24.61 7.74 45.90
N GLN A 20 -25.75 8.28 45.47
CA GLN A 20 -26.24 8.13 44.10
C GLN A 20 -25.33 8.85 43.10
N ILE A 21 -24.98 10.11 43.38
CA ILE A 21 -24.08 10.91 42.54
C ILE A 21 -22.71 10.23 42.43
N ASP A 22 -22.16 9.73 43.54
CA ASP A 22 -20.87 9.02 43.54
C ASP A 22 -20.92 7.74 42.70
N THR A 23 -22.05 7.04 42.71
CA THR A 23 -22.25 5.84 41.89
C THR A 23 -22.32 6.20 40.40
N GLU A 24 -23.05 7.27 40.04
CA GLU A 24 -23.12 7.76 38.67
C GLU A 24 -21.76 8.22 38.15
N ILE A 25 -20.99 8.96 38.96
CA ILE A 25 -19.64 9.42 38.61
C ILE A 25 -18.73 8.23 38.33
N LYS A 26 -18.76 7.19 39.17
CA LYS A 26 -17.95 5.97 38.94
C LYS A 26 -18.35 5.27 37.64
N GLY A 27 -19.64 5.15 37.36
CA GLY A 27 -20.13 4.55 36.11
C GLY A 27 -19.66 5.31 34.87
N GLU A 28 -19.72 6.64 34.90
CA GLU A 28 -19.22 7.49 33.81
C GLU A 28 -17.70 7.40 33.67
N GLN A 29 -16.95 7.34 34.77
CA GLN A 29 -15.49 7.15 34.74
C GLN A 29 -15.11 5.81 34.11
N GLU A 30 -15.74 4.71 34.49
CA GLU A 30 -15.52 3.39 33.88
C GLU A 30 -15.85 3.39 32.38
N GLY A 31 -16.93 4.10 32.01
CA GLY A 31 -17.32 4.29 30.61
C GLY A 31 -16.29 5.09 29.80
N LEU A 32 -15.72 6.15 30.40
CA LEU A 32 -14.65 6.95 29.80
C LEU A 32 -13.36 6.15 29.65
N ASP A 33 -12.94 5.41 30.68
CA ASP A 33 -11.74 4.59 30.65
C ASP A 33 -11.83 3.53 29.53
N THR A 34 -12.99 2.89 29.40
CA THR A 34 -13.24 1.93 28.31
C THR A 34 -13.10 2.59 26.93
N ARG A 35 -13.63 3.81 26.77
CA ARG A 35 -13.53 4.56 25.50
C ARG A 35 -12.09 5.00 25.21
N ILE A 36 -11.35 5.41 26.22
CA ILE A 36 -9.94 5.80 26.10
C ILE A 36 -9.11 4.58 25.66
N SER A 37 -9.28 3.42 26.28
CA SER A 37 -8.59 2.20 25.85
C SER A 37 -8.94 1.82 24.42
N ALA A 38 -10.22 1.86 24.04
CA ALA A 38 -10.64 1.57 22.67
C ALA A 38 -10.11 2.58 21.64
N LEU A 39 -9.93 3.85 22.02
CA LEU A 39 -9.30 4.86 21.16
C LEU A 39 -7.81 4.57 20.98
N ALA A 40 -7.08 4.25 22.06
CA ALA A 40 -5.67 3.91 22.00
C ALA A 40 -5.40 2.70 21.09
N GLU A 41 -6.22 1.64 21.18
CA GLU A 41 -6.13 0.47 20.28
C GLU A 41 -6.36 0.85 18.80
N ARG A 42 -7.29 1.77 18.54
CA ARG A 42 -7.56 2.25 17.17
C ARG A 42 -6.40 3.08 16.64
N GLU A 43 -5.82 3.94 17.46
CA GLU A 43 -4.64 4.74 17.09
C GLU A 43 -3.44 3.84 16.78
N GLU A 44 -3.18 2.82 17.60
CA GLU A 44 -2.12 1.84 17.33
C GLU A 44 -2.37 1.09 16.01
N ARG A 45 -3.63 0.68 15.76
CA ARG A 45 -4.00 0.03 14.51
C ARG A 45 -3.81 0.94 13.29
N ILE A 46 -4.17 2.22 13.40
CA ILE A 46 -3.96 3.21 12.34
C ILE A 46 -2.47 3.35 12.05
N SER A 47 -1.65 3.54 13.09
CA SER A 47 -0.20 3.65 12.93
C SER A 47 0.42 2.41 12.26
N GLY A 48 -0.04 1.20 12.63
CA GLY A 48 0.38 -0.04 11.98
C GLY A 48 -0.03 -0.15 10.52
N LEU A 49 -1.23 0.34 10.15
CA LEU A 49 -1.69 0.38 8.77
C LEU A 49 -0.90 1.38 7.92
N ASP A 50 -0.61 2.57 8.47
CA ASP A 50 0.19 3.59 7.79
C ASP A 50 1.60 3.06 7.50
N ALA A 51 2.24 2.42 8.47
CA ALA A 51 3.54 1.77 8.27
C ALA A 51 3.49 0.69 7.18
N ARG A 52 2.38 -0.05 7.08
CA ARG A 52 2.19 -1.07 6.04
C ARG A 52 1.97 -0.44 4.66
N ILE A 53 1.26 0.68 4.58
CA ILE A 53 1.07 1.44 3.35
C ILE A 53 2.42 1.94 2.84
N ASP A 54 3.22 2.57 3.70
CA ASP A 54 4.55 3.06 3.34
C ASP A 54 5.46 1.95 2.77
N GLU A 55 5.41 0.77 3.37
CA GLU A 55 6.18 -0.39 2.90
C GLU A 55 5.72 -0.86 1.52
N LEU A 56 4.40 -0.97 1.32
CA LEU A 56 3.82 -1.35 0.03
C LEU A 56 4.10 -0.31 -1.06
N GLU A 57 4.13 0.98 -0.73
CA GLU A 57 4.51 2.01 -1.68
C GLU A 57 5.97 1.92 -2.11
N ARG A 58 6.88 1.60 -1.17
CA ARG A 58 8.29 1.36 -1.51
C ARG A 58 8.43 0.15 -2.42
N GLU A 59 7.79 -0.96 -2.07
CA GLU A 59 7.79 -2.19 -2.88
C GLU A 59 7.24 -1.93 -4.29
N ARG A 60 6.13 -1.18 -4.40
CA ARG A 60 5.55 -0.80 -5.69
C ARG A 60 6.55 -0.03 -6.55
N ARG A 61 7.23 0.97 -6.00
CA ARG A 61 8.24 1.75 -6.72
C ARG A 61 9.39 0.89 -7.21
N THR A 62 9.91 0.00 -6.35
CA THR A 62 10.97 -0.93 -6.75
C THR A 62 10.53 -1.84 -7.91
N LEU A 63 9.31 -2.37 -7.86
CA LEU A 63 8.78 -3.20 -8.95
C LEU A 63 8.56 -2.41 -10.25
N GLU A 64 8.11 -1.15 -10.15
CA GLU A 64 7.98 -0.24 -11.29
C GLU A 64 9.35 0.03 -11.96
N ASP A 65 10.39 0.28 -11.16
CA ASP A 65 11.76 0.49 -11.65
C ASP A 65 12.31 -0.79 -12.34
N GLU A 66 12.17 -1.95 -11.70
CA GLU A 66 12.57 -3.24 -12.29
C GLU A 66 11.84 -3.53 -13.61
N MET A 67 10.56 -3.16 -13.71
CA MET A 67 9.77 -3.33 -14.93
C MET A 67 10.28 -2.42 -16.04
N SER A 68 10.61 -1.17 -15.71
CA SER A 68 11.19 -0.20 -16.66
C SER A 68 12.51 -0.72 -17.25
N ASP A 69 13.39 -1.26 -16.40
CA ASP A 69 14.66 -1.85 -16.81
C ASP A 69 14.46 -3.06 -17.74
N LYS A 70 13.54 -3.96 -17.37
CA LYS A 70 13.18 -5.12 -18.21
C LYS A 70 12.64 -4.69 -19.58
N ILE A 71 11.79 -3.67 -19.64
CA ILE A 71 11.27 -3.13 -20.91
C ILE A 71 12.40 -2.56 -21.75
N THR A 72 13.33 -1.82 -21.15
CA THR A 72 14.49 -1.26 -21.84
C THR A 72 15.35 -2.38 -22.44
N HIS A 73 15.67 -3.41 -21.66
CA HIS A 73 16.41 -4.57 -22.16
C HIS A 73 15.69 -5.34 -23.28
N VAL A 74 14.37 -5.47 -23.20
CA VAL A 74 13.57 -6.09 -24.28
C VAL A 74 13.68 -5.27 -25.57
N LYS A 75 13.53 -3.94 -25.48
CA LYS A 75 13.67 -3.04 -26.64
C LYS A 75 15.07 -3.11 -27.25
N GLU A 76 16.11 -3.12 -26.43
CA GLU A 76 17.50 -3.28 -26.89
C GLU A 76 17.72 -4.61 -27.62
N ARG A 77 17.19 -5.72 -27.07
CA ARG A 77 17.27 -7.04 -27.71
C ARG A 77 16.49 -7.10 -29.02
N GLN A 78 15.29 -6.52 -29.07
CA GLN A 78 14.49 -6.42 -30.29
C GLN A 78 15.23 -5.63 -31.37
N SER A 79 15.81 -4.48 -31.02
CA SER A 79 16.62 -3.67 -31.95
C SER A 79 17.82 -4.44 -32.50
N LYS A 80 18.58 -5.12 -31.62
CA LYS A 80 19.70 -6.00 -32.03
C LYS A 80 19.23 -7.14 -32.94
N MET A 81 18.10 -7.76 -32.64
CA MET A 81 17.56 -8.85 -33.45
C MET A 81 17.15 -8.36 -34.84
N MET A 82 16.45 -7.22 -34.93
CA MET A 82 16.12 -6.59 -36.22
C MET A 82 17.38 -6.24 -37.01
N GLN A 83 18.42 -5.71 -36.37
CA GLN A 83 19.70 -5.40 -37.03
C GLN A 83 20.40 -6.67 -37.55
N VAL A 84 20.40 -7.77 -36.79
CA VAL A 84 20.97 -9.06 -37.22
C VAL A 84 20.13 -9.69 -38.34
N GLN A 85 18.80 -9.64 -38.26
CA GLN A 85 17.92 -10.15 -39.31
C GLN A 85 18.08 -9.36 -40.60
N THR A 86 17.98 -8.03 -40.55
CA THR A 86 18.16 -7.17 -41.72
C THR A 86 19.56 -7.24 -42.31
N SER A 87 20.63 -7.34 -41.49
CA SER A 87 21.98 -7.51 -42.02
C SER A 87 22.19 -8.90 -42.64
N ARG A 88 21.66 -9.97 -42.03
CA ARG A 88 21.75 -11.34 -42.59
C ARG A 88 20.89 -11.49 -43.84
N GLU A 89 19.69 -10.93 -43.86
CA GLU A 89 18.79 -10.91 -45.00
C GLU A 89 19.32 -10.01 -46.12
N GLN A 90 19.87 -8.83 -45.81
CA GLN A 90 20.57 -8.00 -46.81
C GLN A 90 21.80 -8.72 -47.38
N THR A 91 22.59 -9.39 -46.53
CA THR A 91 23.78 -10.12 -46.99
C THR A 91 23.38 -11.32 -47.86
N ALA A 92 22.29 -12.01 -47.52
CA ALA A 92 21.74 -13.10 -48.33
C ALA A 92 21.22 -12.60 -49.68
N LEU A 93 20.46 -11.51 -49.70
CA LEU A 93 19.97 -10.87 -50.93
C LEU A 93 21.11 -10.37 -51.82
N LEU A 94 22.15 -9.75 -51.25
CA LEU A 94 23.33 -9.32 -52.01
C LEU A 94 24.06 -10.51 -52.64
N LYS A 95 24.17 -11.63 -51.90
CA LYS A 95 24.79 -12.85 -52.40
C LYS A 95 23.96 -13.52 -53.50
N GLU A 96 22.64 -13.57 -53.35
CA GLU A 96 21.74 -14.06 -54.40
C GLU A 96 21.79 -13.18 -55.65
N ILE A 97 21.89 -11.85 -55.50
CA ILE A 97 22.06 -10.93 -56.63
C ILE A 97 23.43 -11.15 -57.31
N GLU A 98 24.49 -11.40 -56.56
CA GLU A 98 25.81 -11.75 -57.12
C GLU A 98 25.79 -13.10 -57.86
N ASP A 99 25.20 -14.12 -57.26
CA ASP A 99 25.07 -15.46 -57.87
C ASP A 99 24.18 -15.42 -59.12
N ALA A 100 23.11 -14.63 -59.11
CA ALA A 100 22.25 -14.39 -60.27
C ALA A 100 22.99 -13.61 -61.37
N LYS A 101 23.73 -12.56 -61.01
CA LYS A 101 24.58 -11.81 -61.98
C LYS A 101 25.66 -12.70 -62.58
N LYS A 102 26.26 -13.58 -61.79
CA LYS A 102 27.28 -14.52 -62.26
C LYS A 102 26.68 -15.53 -63.24
N ASN A 103 25.52 -16.11 -62.92
CA ASN A 103 24.80 -17.01 -63.82
C ASN A 103 24.37 -16.34 -65.13
N VAL A 104 23.94 -15.07 -65.09
CA VAL A 104 23.62 -14.33 -66.32
C VAL A 104 24.87 -14.14 -67.17
N LYS A 105 25.99 -13.79 -66.55
CA LYS A 105 27.26 -13.58 -67.26
C LYS A 105 27.83 -14.87 -67.86
N GLU A 106 27.70 -16.00 -67.16
CA GLU A 106 28.10 -17.32 -67.66
C GLU A 106 27.19 -17.83 -68.79
N ASN A 107 25.93 -17.37 -68.86
CA ASN A 107 25.02 -17.68 -69.96
C ASN A 107 25.13 -16.72 -71.16
N GLU A 108 25.84 -15.60 -71.01
CA GLU A 108 26.11 -14.63 -72.09
C GLU A 108 27.43 -14.92 -72.84
N GLU A 109 28.26 -15.88 -72.38
CA GLU A 109 29.44 -16.43 -73.06
C GLU A 109 29.12 -17.72 -73.83
#